data_AF-A0A3N2NV92-F1
#
_entry.id   AF-A0A3N2NV92-F1
#
_cell.length_a   1.000
_cell.length_b   1.000
_cell.length_c   1.000
_cell.angle_alpha   90.00
_cell.angle_beta   90.00
_cell.angle_gamma   90.00
#
_symmetry.space_group_name_H-M   'P 1'
#
loop_
_entity.id
_entity.type
_entity.pdbx_description
1 polymer ?
#
loop_
_entity_poly.entity_id
_entity_poly.type
_entity_poly.pdbx_seq_one_letter_code
_entity_poly.pdbx_strand_id
1 'polypeptide(L)'
;MDHPAVAAADAAQRAAGVIAARHRGDLAGAEALLASFPTEQARTLGFYLLAELALGLLRSQAGQSMDELVRELSLHLAAAVNQPPSDQDRP
;
A
#
# COMPACT_ATOMS: atom_id res chain seq x y z
N MET A 1 1.68 14.09 24.88
CA MET A 1 1.06 12.76 24.78
C MET A 1 0.75 12.55 23.32
N ASP A 2 1.47 11.66 22.64
CA ASP A 2 1.14 11.33 21.26
C ASP A 2 -0.24 10.70 21.24
N HIS A 3 -1.17 11.35 20.54
CA HIS A 3 -2.53 10.85 20.41
C HIS A 3 -2.48 9.65 19.46
N PRO A 4 -3.08 8.50 19.80
CA PRO A 4 -2.96 7.28 19.00
C PRO A 4 -3.41 7.47 17.54
N ALA A 5 -4.40 8.35 17.30
CA ALA A 5 -4.84 8.69 15.96
C ALA A 5 -3.78 9.47 15.14
N VAL A 6 -2.98 10.32 15.78
CA VAL A 6 -1.89 11.08 15.13
C VAL A 6 -0.79 10.12 14.72
N ALA A 7 -0.37 9.20 15.61
CA ALA A 7 0.63 8.19 15.30
C ALA A 7 0.18 7.27 14.14
N ALA A 8 -1.10 6.93 14.10
CA ALA A 8 -1.69 6.16 13.02
C ALA A 8 -1.69 6.92 11.68
N ALA A 9 -2.04 8.21 11.69
CA ALA A 9 -2.01 9.06 10.51
C ALA A 9 -0.58 9.23 9.96
N ASP A 10 0.41 9.47 10.83
CA ASP A 10 1.82 9.59 10.45
C ASP A 10 2.34 8.29 9.83
N ALA A 11 1.95 7.13 10.39
CA ALA A 11 2.29 5.83 9.83
C ALA A 11 1.68 5.63 8.43
N ALA A 12 0.41 6.01 8.23
CA ALA A 12 -0.25 5.92 6.93
C ALA A 12 0.35 6.87 5.89
N GLN A 13 0.69 8.11 6.28
CA GLN A 13 1.38 9.08 5.42
C GLN A 13 2.75 8.57 4.98
N ARG A 14 3.52 7.99 5.92
CA ARG A 14 4.81 7.37 5.60
C ARG A 14 4.64 6.20 4.63
N ALA A 15 3.64 5.34 4.84
CA ALA A 15 3.33 4.23 3.92
C ALA A 15 2.97 4.74 2.51
N ALA A 16 2.18 5.82 2.42
CA ALA A 16 1.86 6.45 1.14
C ALA A 16 3.12 6.99 0.45
N GLY A 17 4.04 7.57 1.22
CA GLY A 17 5.35 8.00 0.75
C GLY A 17 6.16 6.85 0.13
N VAL A 18 6.16 5.65 0.73
CA VAL A 18 6.82 4.47 0.18
C VAL A 18 6.24 4.11 -1.19
N ILE A 19 4.92 4.04 -1.31
CA ILE A 19 4.25 3.72 -2.58
C ILE A 19 4.57 4.77 -3.65
N ALA A 20 4.53 6.06 -3.28
CA ALA A 20 4.84 7.16 -4.19
C ALA A 20 6.31 7.14 -4.66
N ALA A 21 7.26 6.82 -3.78
CA ALA A 21 8.67 6.69 -4.13
C ALA A 21 8.91 5.52 -5.10
N ARG A 22 8.34 4.34 -4.80
CA ARG A 22 8.41 3.17 -5.71
C ARG A 22 7.83 3.48 -7.08
N HIS A 23 6.68 4.14 -7.15
CA HIS A 23 6.04 4.51 -8.41
C HIS A 23 6.90 5.47 -9.25
N ARG A 24 7.72 6.32 -8.62
CA ARG A 24 8.67 7.21 -9.31
C ARG A 24 10.01 6.54 -9.66
N GLY A 25 10.21 5.26 -9.33
CA GLY A 25 11.49 4.56 -9.49
C GLY A 25 12.55 4.91 -8.45
N ASP A 26 12.19 5.69 -7.41
CA ASP A 26 13.08 6.04 -6.30
C ASP A 26 13.09 4.92 -5.25
N LEU A 27 13.80 3.84 -5.56
CA LEU A 27 13.88 2.66 -4.70
C LEU A 27 14.61 2.96 -3.38
N ALA A 28 15.69 3.75 -3.44
CA ALA A 28 16.44 4.16 -2.25
C ALA A 28 15.58 5.01 -1.29
N GLY A 29 14.79 5.95 -1.82
CA GLY A 29 13.84 6.73 -1.04
C GLY A 29 12.74 5.86 -0.42
N ALA A 30 12.24 4.87 -1.17
CA ALA A 30 11.26 3.91 -0.65
C ALA A 30 11.83 3.08 0.52
N GLU A 31 13.07 2.60 0.40
CA GLU A 31 13.76 1.85 1.46
C GLU A 31 14.02 2.72 2.70
N ALA A 32 14.46 3.97 2.51
CA ALA A 32 14.66 4.91 3.61
C ALA A 32 13.34 5.19 4.36
N LEU A 33 12.23 5.36 3.64
CA LEU A 33 10.91 5.54 4.23
C LEU A 33 10.44 4.28 4.97
N LEU A 34 10.66 3.09 4.42
CA LEU A 34 10.38 1.82 5.10
C LEU A 34 11.20 1.68 6.39
N ALA A 35 12.47 2.05 6.37
CA ALA A 35 13.34 2.02 7.55
C ALA A 35 12.95 3.07 8.61
N SER A 36 12.25 4.13 8.22
CA SER A 36 11.84 5.22 9.14
C SER A 36 10.62 4.89 10.02
N PHE A 37 10.00 3.72 9.86
CA PHE A 37 8.96 3.27 10.79
C PHE A 37 9.60 2.88 12.14
N PRO A 38 9.05 3.33 13.28
CA PRO A 38 9.65 3.10 14.60
C PRO A 38 9.57 1.64 15.04
N THR A 39 8.55 0.90 14.57
CA THR A 39 8.35 -0.52 14.86
C THR A 39 7.68 -1.20 13.67
N GLU A 40 7.81 -2.52 13.61
CA GLU A 40 7.09 -3.32 12.60
C GLU A 40 5.56 -3.19 12.79
N GLN A 41 5.08 -3.10 14.02
CA GLN A 41 3.65 -2.89 14.29
C GLN A 41 3.14 -1.56 13.73
N ALA A 42 3.94 -0.48 13.86
CA ALA A 42 3.61 0.81 13.26
C ALA A 42 3.64 0.76 11.73
N ARG A 43 4.58 0.01 11.15
CA ARG A 43 4.64 -0.24 9.71
C ARG A 43 3.39 -0.95 9.20
N THR A 44 3.02 -2.06 9.83
CA THR A 44 1.81 -2.84 9.50
C THR A 44 0.56 -1.97 9.60
N LEU A 45 0.41 -1.22 10.70
CA LEU A 45 -0.73 -0.32 10.87
C LEU A 45 -0.79 0.75 9.78
N GLY A 46 0.34 1.34 9.41
CA GLY A 46 0.40 2.36 8.36
C GLY A 46 -0.07 1.84 7.01
N PHE A 47 0.40 0.67 6.59
CA PHE A 47 -0.04 0.05 5.33
C PHE A 47 -1.49 -0.44 5.38
N TYR A 48 -1.93 -0.96 6.53
CA TYR A 48 -3.32 -1.37 6.72
C TYR A 48 -4.29 -0.20 6.55
N LEU A 49 -4.04 0.92 7.24
CA LEU A 49 -4.88 2.12 7.14
C LEU A 49 -4.84 2.73 5.74
N LEU A 50 -3.67 2.76 5.10
CA LEU A 50 -3.56 3.21 3.72
C LEU A 50 -4.41 2.36 2.77
N ALA A 51 -4.42 1.03 2.94
CA ALA A 51 -5.23 0.13 2.13
C ALA A 51 -6.74 0.36 2.36
N GLU A 52 -7.18 0.52 3.61
CA GLU A 52 -8.57 0.85 3.92
C GLU A 52 -9.01 2.18 3.28
N LEU A 53 -8.17 3.21 3.37
CA LEU A 53 -8.45 4.53 2.77
C LEU A 53 -8.51 4.43 1.23
N ALA A 54 -7.58 3.71 0.61
CA ALA A 54 -7.56 3.52 -0.84
C ALA A 54 -8.83 2.78 -1.32
N LEU A 55 -9.24 1.71 -0.62
CA LEU A 55 -10.48 0.99 -0.92
C LEU A 55 -11.72 1.86 -0.70
N GLY A 56 -11.74 2.67 0.37
CA GLY A 56 -12.81 3.63 0.61
C GLY A 56 -12.95 4.68 -0.50
N LEU A 57 -11.81 5.22 -0.98
CA LEU A 57 -11.77 6.15 -2.10
C LEU A 57 -12.25 5.50 -3.40
N LEU A 58 -11.79 4.29 -3.70
CA LEU A 58 -12.22 3.55 -4.89
C LEU A 58 -13.72 3.25 -4.84
N ARG A 59 -14.23 2.81 -3.68
CA ARG A 59 -15.67 2.58 -3.45
C ARG A 59 -16.50 3.83 -3.71
N SER A 60 -16.04 4.97 -3.20
CA SER A 60 -16.75 6.24 -3.37
C SER A 60 -16.82 6.69 -4.84
N GLN A 61 -15.85 6.29 -5.67
CA GLN A 61 -15.78 6.64 -7.09
C GLN A 61 -16.49 5.62 -7.99
N ALA A 62 -16.37 4.32 -7.71
CA ALA A 62 -16.91 3.25 -8.53
C ALA A 62 -18.41 2.99 -8.27
N GLY A 63 -18.95 3.44 -7.14
CA GLY A 63 -20.33 3.13 -6.73
C GLY A 63 -20.57 1.65 -6.39
N GLN A 64 -19.50 0.85 -6.30
CA GLN A 64 -19.54 -0.56 -5.94
C GLN A 64 -19.64 -0.75 -4.42
N SER A 65 -20.05 -1.93 -3.99
CA SER A 65 -19.94 -2.38 -2.60
C SER A 65 -18.49 -2.78 -2.26
N MET A 66 -18.18 -2.89 -0.97
CA MET A 66 -16.85 -3.34 -0.53
C MET A 66 -16.57 -4.80 -0.98
N ASP A 67 -17.58 -5.67 -0.95
CA ASP A 67 -17.44 -7.08 -1.32
C ASP A 67 -17.09 -7.23 -2.80
N GLU A 68 -17.68 -6.40 -3.67
CA GLU A 68 -17.35 -6.37 -5.10
C GLU A 68 -15.89 -5.95 -5.33
N LEU A 69 -15.42 -4.91 -4.64
CA LEU A 69 -14.03 -4.46 -4.72
C LEU A 69 -13.04 -5.50 -4.23
N VAL A 70 -13.32 -6.17 -3.10
CA VAL A 70 -12.45 -7.21 -2.56
C VAL A 70 -12.39 -8.42 -3.50
N ARG A 71 -13.53 -8.79 -4.12
CA ARG A 71 -13.58 -9.85 -5.12
C ARG A 71 -12.73 -9.49 -6.34
N GLU A 72 -12.86 -8.28 -6.86
CA GLU A 72 -12.08 -7.79 -8.01
C GLU A 72 -10.58 -7.77 -7.69
N LEU A 73 -10.20 -7.24 -6.52
CA LEU A 73 -8.81 -7.24 -6.06
C LEU A 73 -8.24 -8.67 -5.94
N SER A 74 -9.04 -9.62 -5.46
CA SER A 74 -8.64 -11.03 -5.38
C SER A 74 -8.36 -11.64 -6.77
N LEU A 75 -9.16 -11.26 -7.78
CA LEU A 75 -8.93 -11.68 -9.17
C LEU A 75 -7.63 -11.05 -9.73
N HIS A 76 -7.37 -9.78 -9.45
CA HIS A 76 -6.12 -9.11 -9.83
C HIS A 76 -4.90 -9.74 -9.17
N LEU A 77 -4.99 -10.09 -7.89
CA LEU A 77 -3.91 -10.80 -7.18
C LEU A 77 -3.64 -12.17 -7.79
N ALA A 78 -4.69 -12.95 -8.07
CA ALA A 78 -4.55 -14.24 -8.75
C ALA A 78 -3.91 -14.08 -10.13
N ALA A 79 -4.26 -13.05 -10.88
CA ALA A 79 -3.64 -12.77 -12.18
C ALA A 79 -2.16 -12.38 -12.05
N ALA A 80 -1.80 -11.54 -11.08
CA ALA A 80 -0.43 -11.08 -10.85
C ALA A 80 0.52 -12.23 -10.46
N VAL A 81 0.05 -13.19 -9.66
CA VAL A 81 0.83 -14.38 -9.26
C VAL A 81 1.00 -15.38 -10.42
N ASN A 82 0.04 -15.40 -11.37
CA ASN A 82 0.06 -16.30 -12.52
C ASN A 82 0.77 -15.74 -13.76
N GLN A 83 1.27 -14.50 -13.71
CA GLN A 83 2.10 -13.98 -14.79
C GLN A 83 3.48 -14.67 -14.76
N PRO A 84 3.92 -15.35 -15.84
CA PRO A 84 5.28 -15.85 -15.92
C PRO A 84 6.28 -14.68 -15.82
N PRO A 85 7.47 -14.87 -15.24
CA PRO A 85 8.47 -13.82 -15.17
C PRO A 85 8.71 -13.29 -16.58
N SER A 86 8.49 -11.99 -16.78
CA SER A 86 8.76 -11.33 -18.04
C SER A 86 10.22 -11.57 -18.42
N ASP A 87 10.48 -11.88 -19.70
CA ASP A 87 11.80 -12.10 -20.33
C ASP A 87 12.77 -10.89 -20.23
N GLN A 88 12.45 -9.88 -19.41
CA GLN A 88 13.26 -8.69 -19.14
C GLN A 88 14.38 -8.93 -18.12
N ASP A 89 14.43 -10.10 -17.48
CA ASP A 89 15.50 -10.54 -16.57
C ASP A 89 16.57 -11.40 -17.26
N ARG A 90 16.63 -11.43 -18.61
CA ARG A 90 17.73 -12.11 -19.30
C ARG A 90 18.95 -11.17 -19.38
N PRO A 91 20.08 -11.50 -18.72
CA PRO A 91 21.31 -10.72 -18.80
C PRO A 91 21.92 -10.72 -20.22
#